data_AF-A0A3L7WXG3-F1
#
_entry.id   AF-A0A3L7WXG3-F1
#
_cell.length_a   1.000
_cell.length_b   1.000
_cell.length_c   1.000
_cell.angle_alpha   90.00
_cell.angle_beta   90.00
_cell.angle_gamma   90.00
#
_symmetry.space_group_name_H-M   'P 1'
#
loop_
_entity.id
_entity.type
_entity.pdbx_description
1 polymer ?
#
loop_
_entity_poly.entity_id
_entity_poly.type
_entity_poly.pdbx_seq_one_letter_code
_entity_poly.pdbx_strand_id
1 'polypeptide(L)'
;MGERSQLKFALAAFAAGLAWGYLRHRESTRKSAFALVQALEWFIAYGGAAAVITLVRESMEPEEPIAADSERITHFRQVVTERTGTDG
;
A
#
# COMPACT_ATOMS: atom_id res chain seq x y z
N MET A 1 8.76 -0.12 2.51
CA MET A 1 7.98 0.92 1.79
C MET A 1 6.51 0.58 1.97
N GLY A 2 5.65 1.54 2.31
CA GLY A 2 4.21 1.26 2.48
C GLY A 2 3.57 0.80 1.15
N GLU A 3 2.61 -0.12 1.22
CA GLU A 3 1.95 -0.74 0.05
C GLU A 3 1.33 0.30 -0.90
N ARG A 4 0.78 1.38 -0.33
CA ARG A 4 0.26 2.53 -1.10
C ARG A 4 1.33 3.22 -1.95
N SER A 5 2.58 3.25 -1.51
CA SER A 5 3.69 3.82 -2.29
C SER A 5 4.10 2.89 -3.43
N GLN A 6 4.09 1.57 -3.21
CA GLN A 6 4.38 0.59 -4.25
C GLN A 6 3.34 0.64 -5.38
N LEU A 7 2.05 0.75 -5.04
CA LEU A 7 0.99 0.91 -6.03
C LEU A 7 1.18 2.20 -6.86
N LYS A 8 1.54 3.32 -6.24
CA LYS A 8 1.83 4.58 -6.95
C LYS A 8 3.00 4.44 -7.92
N PHE A 9 4.07 3.75 -7.53
CA PHE A 9 5.20 3.49 -8.42
C PHE A 9 4.82 2.57 -9.59
N ALA A 10 4.04 1.52 -9.33
CA ALA A 10 3.55 0.66 -10.40
C ALA A 10 2.65 1.43 -11.39
N LEU A 11 1.75 2.30 -10.90
CA LEU A 11 0.93 3.18 -11.74
C LEU A 11 1.76 4.20 -12.53
N ALA A 12 2.79 4.79 -11.92
CA ALA A 12 3.71 5.67 -12.62
C ALA A 12 4.47 4.91 -13.72
N ALA A 13 4.91 3.68 -13.45
CA ALA A 13 5.56 2.81 -14.43
C ALA A 13 4.61 2.42 -15.57
N PHE A 14 3.33 2.15 -15.28
CA PHE A 14 2.31 1.92 -16.29
C PHE A 14 2.14 3.13 -17.23
N ALA A 15 1.99 4.34 -16.67
CA ALA A 15 1.84 5.56 -17.45
C ALA A 15 3.08 5.84 -18.31
N ALA A 16 4.28 5.63 -17.76
CA ALA A 16 5.53 5.76 -18.51
C ALA A 16 5.62 4.73 -19.65
N GLY A 17 5.23 3.47 -19.39
CA GLY A 17 5.18 2.41 -20.39
C GLY A 17 4.17 2.69 -21.51
N LEU A 18 3.01 3.26 -21.19
CA LEU A 18 2.03 3.73 -22.18
C LEU A 18 2.61 4.82 -23.08
N ALA A 19 3.18 5.86 -22.48
CA ALA A 19 3.74 6.99 -23.21
C ALA A 19 4.89 6.54 -24.12
N TRP A 20 5.82 5.76 -23.59
CA TRP A 20 6.95 5.22 -24.34
C TRP A 20 6.51 4.26 -25.46
N GLY A 21 5.62 3.31 -25.15
CA GLY A 21 5.14 2.33 -26.11
C GLY A 21 4.38 2.99 -27.28
N TYR A 22 3.61 4.05 -27.00
CA TYR A 22 2.93 4.83 -28.03
C TYR A 22 3.93 5.62 -28.90
N LEU A 23 4.89 6.31 -28.28
CA LEU A 23 5.93 7.06 -29.00
C LEU A 23 6.77 6.15 -29.90
N ARG A 24 7.21 5.00 -29.37
CA ARG A 24 8.04 4.03 -30.07
C ARG A 24 7.33 3.42 -31.29
N HIS A 25 6.03 3.17 -31.19
CA HIS A 25 5.25 2.51 -32.24
C HIS A 25 4.32 3.46 -33.00
N ARG A 26 4.55 4.78 -32.94
CA ARG A 26 3.63 5.81 -33.45
C ARG A 26 3.25 5.64 -34.94
N GLU A 27 4.13 5.00 -35.72
CA GLU A 27 3.97 4.76 -37.16
C GLU A 27 3.29 3.42 -37.47
N SER A 28 3.07 2.57 -36.47
CA SER A 28 2.38 1.30 -36.61
C SER A 28 0.87 1.48 -36.50
N THR A 29 0.10 0.79 -37.35
CA THR A 29 -1.36 0.70 -37.25
C THR A 29 -1.83 0.17 -35.89
N ARG A 30 -1.01 -0.65 -35.21
CA ARG A 30 -1.33 -1.27 -33.91
C ARG A 30 -0.67 -0.58 -32.71
N LYS A 31 -0.27 0.69 -32.85
CA LYS A 31 0.43 1.46 -31.80
C LYS A 31 -0.22 1.38 -30.41
N SER A 32 -1.55 1.42 -30.34
CA SER A 32 -2.28 1.36 -29.06
C SER A 32 -2.14 0.00 -28.38
N ALA A 33 -2.13 -1.10 -29.15
CA ALA A 33 -1.94 -2.43 -28.60
C ALA A 33 -0.51 -2.61 -28.04
N PHE A 34 0.50 -2.16 -28.79
CA PHE A 34 1.89 -2.19 -28.30
C PHE A 34 2.10 -1.31 -27.07
N ALA A 35 1.46 -0.13 -27.02
CA ALA A 35 1.50 0.73 -25.85
C ALA A 35 0.92 0.05 -24.61
N LEU A 36 -0.23 -0.62 -24.75
CA LEU A 36 -0.86 -1.36 -23.65
C LEU A 36 0.01 -2.53 -23.16
N VAL A 37 0.61 -3.30 -24.06
CA VAL A 37 1.53 -4.39 -23.68
C VAL A 37 2.72 -3.83 -22.91
N GLN A 38 3.35 -2.76 -23.41
CA GLN A 38 4.50 -2.14 -22.76
C GLN A 38 4.16 -1.59 -21.37
N ALA A 39 2.97 -1.00 -21.23
CA ALA A 39 2.48 -0.48 -19.96
C ALA A 39 2.22 -1.60 -18.95
N LEU A 40 1.62 -2.71 -19.37
CA LEU A 40 1.39 -3.88 -18.54
C LEU A 40 2.70 -4.52 -18.09
N GLU A 41 3.69 -4.66 -18.98
CA GLU A 41 5.03 -5.15 -18.62
C GLU A 41 5.66 -4.32 -17.50
N TRP A 42 5.62 -2.99 -17.63
CA TRP A 42 6.20 -2.09 -16.64
C TRP A 42 5.42 -2.08 -15.33
N PHE A 43 4.09 -2.12 -15.40
CA PHE A 43 3.25 -2.23 -14.22
C PHE A 43 3.56 -3.51 -13.41
N ILE A 44 3.71 -4.65 -14.10
CA ILE A 44 4.03 -5.93 -13.46
C ILE A 44 5.45 -5.92 -12.89
N ALA A 45 6.43 -5.41 -13.64
CA ALA A 45 7.83 -5.33 -13.21
C ALA A 45 8.00 -4.51 -11.91
N TYR A 46 7.18 -3.48 -11.72
CA TYR A 46 7.17 -2.64 -10.51
C TYR A 46 6.23 -3.17 -9.41
N GLY A 47 5.74 -4.40 -9.53
CA GLY A 47 4.96 -5.07 -8.50
C GLY A 47 3.49 -4.66 -8.45
N GLY A 48 2.94 -4.08 -9.52
CA GLY A 48 1.53 -3.70 -9.60
C GLY A 48 0.56 -4.87 -9.47
N ALA A 49 0.92 -6.04 -10.02
CA ALA A 49 0.12 -7.25 -9.90
C ALA A 49 -0.04 -7.69 -8.43
N ALA A 50 1.06 -7.70 -7.67
CA ALA A 50 1.04 -8.02 -6.24
C ALA A 50 0.16 -7.02 -5.46
N ALA A 51 0.30 -5.72 -5.74
CA ALA A 51 -0.50 -4.69 -5.08
C ALA A 51 -2.01 -4.84 -5.34
N VAL A 52 -2.42 -5.21 -6.57
CA VAL A 52 -3.83 -5.46 -6.90
C VAL A 52 -4.35 -6.70 -6.17
N ILE A 53 -3.57 -7.77 -6.12
CA ILE A 53 -3.94 -9.00 -5.39
C ILE A 53 -4.14 -8.70 -3.90
N THR A 54 -3.23 -7.93 -3.29
CA THR A 54 -3.37 -7.51 -1.88
C THR A 54 -4.66 -6.69 -1.68
N LEU A 55 -4.94 -5.71 -2.53
CA LEU A 55 -6.16 -4.90 -2.44
C LEU A 55 -7.44 -5.75 -2.57
N VAL A 56 -7.45 -6.69 -3.52
CA VAL A 56 -8.59 -7.61 -3.68
C VAL A 56 -8.76 -8.48 -2.45
N ARG A 57 -7.65 -9.00 -1.90
CA ARG A 57 -7.68 -9.80 -0.67
C ARG A 57 -8.23 -9.01 0.51
N GLU A 58 -7.76 -7.79 0.72
CA GLU A 58 -8.28 -6.88 1.75
C GLU A 58 -9.78 -6.60 1.56
N SER A 59 -10.27 -6.45 0.32
CA SER A 59 -11.69 -6.22 0.06
C SER A 59 -12.58 -7.45 0.27
N MET A 60 -11.97 -8.65 0.31
CA MET A 60 -12.65 -9.92 0.52
C MET A 60 -12.57 -10.39 1.97
N GLU A 61 -11.63 -9.87 2.76
CA GLU A 61 -11.59 -10.11 4.19
C GLU A 61 -12.82 -9.43 4.81
N PRO A 62 -13.68 -10.18 5.51
CA PRO A 62 -14.82 -9.58 6.19
C PRO A 62 -14.26 -8.56 7.19
N GLU A 63 -14.77 -7.32 7.15
CA GLU A 63 -14.55 -6.38 8.24
C GLU A 63 -15.05 -7.07 9.51
N GLU A 64 -14.13 -7.56 10.35
CA GLU A 64 -14.49 -7.85 11.72
C GLU A 64 -15.11 -6.57 12.28
N PRO A 65 -16.34 -6.62 12.82
CA PRO A 65 -16.93 -5.46 13.44
C PRO A 65 -15.94 -5.01 14.50
N ILE A 66 -15.41 -3.80 14.31
CA ILE A 66 -14.63 -3.08 15.28
C ILE A 66 -15.43 -3.18 16.58
N ALA A 67 -14.97 -4.02 17.50
CA ALA A 67 -15.36 -3.92 18.89
C ALA A 67 -14.89 -2.54 19.33
N ALA A 68 -15.79 -1.56 19.21
CA ALA A 68 -15.82 -0.46 20.13
C ALA A 68 -15.80 -1.07 21.55
N ASP A 69 -14.99 -0.51 22.43
CA ASP A 69 -14.59 -0.99 23.76
C ASP A 69 -13.45 -2.00 23.83
N SER A 70 -12.23 -1.47 23.87
CA SER A 70 -11.26 -1.83 24.91
C SER A 70 -10.09 -0.84 24.88
N GLU A 71 -10.27 0.25 25.63
CA GLU A 71 -9.20 0.77 26.49
C GLU A 71 -8.04 1.51 25.80
N ARG A 72 -8.42 2.67 25.25
CA ARG A 72 -7.58 3.86 25.41
C ARG A 72 -7.45 4.12 26.92
N ILE A 73 -6.22 4.30 27.40
CA ILE A 73 -5.79 4.73 28.75
C ILE A 73 -5.29 3.61 29.68
N THR A 74 -4.04 3.18 29.49
CA THR A 74 -3.13 3.07 30.65
C THR A 74 -2.15 4.23 30.59
N HIS A 75 -2.62 5.33 31.17
CA HIS A 75 -1.79 6.47 31.54
C HIS A 75 -0.58 5.95 32.33
N PHE A 76 0.61 6.21 31.80
CA PHE A 76 1.83 6.29 32.61
C PHE A 76 1.54 7.30 33.73
N ARG A 77 1.36 6.83 34.96
CA ARG A 77 1.40 7.68 36.17
C ARG A 77 2.40 7.09 37.16
N GLN A 78 3.65 7.46 36.89
CA GLN A 78 4.65 7.93 37.83
C GLN A 78 4.52 7.47 39.30
N VAL A 79 5.54 6.70 39.69
CA VAL A 79 6.03 6.44 41.04
C VAL A 79 5.99 7.69 41.92
N VAL A 80 5.12 7.70 42.94
CA VAL A 80 5.31 8.42 44.21
C VAL A 80 4.55 7.67 45.31
N THR A 81 5.26 6.94 46.17
CA THR A 81 4.91 6.90 47.60
C THR A 81 6.21 7.00 48.38
N GLU A 82 6.44 8.23 48.86
CA GLU A 82 7.43 8.52 49.88
C GLU A 82 7.08 7.79 51.19
N ARG A 83 8.12 7.34 51.87
CA ARG A 83 8.28 7.26 53.34
C ARG A 83 7.02 7.10 54.20
N THR A 84 6.90 5.89 54.76
CA THR A 84 6.57 5.64 56.17
C THR A 84 7.43 4.41 56.54
N GLY A 85 8.46 4.49 57.37
CA GLY A 85 8.40 5.00 58.74
C GLY A 85 8.01 3.84 59.64
N THR A 86 9.00 3.29 60.34
CA THR A 86 8.89 2.53 61.61
C THR A 86 7.98 1.30 61.65
N ASP A 87 8.59 0.11 61.55
CA ASP A 87 8.22 -0.99 62.45
C ASP A 87 9.44 -1.26 63.33
N GLY A 88 9.26 -0.95 64.62
CA GLY A 88 10.10 -1.43 65.71
C GLY A 88 9.68 -2.81 66.18
#